data_AF-A0A1F1UQ59-F1
#
_entry.id   AF-A0A1F1UQ59-F1
#
_cell.length_a   1.000
_cell.length_b   1.000
_cell.length_c   1.000
_cell.angle_alpha   90.00
_cell.angle_beta   90.00
_cell.angle_gamma   90.00
#
_symmetry.space_group_name_H-M   'P 1'
#
loop_
_entity.id
_entity.type
_entity.pdbx_description
1 polymer ?
#
loop_
_entity_poly.entity_id
_entity_poly.type
_entity_poly.pdbx_seq_one_letter_code
_entity_poly.pdbx_strand_id
1 'polypeptide(L)'
;MRSPSGNVAALLERLGRSSTPAVAQAANGITLAELLGLNTYTAGGQILFIGSPELRAHLASHGFDPIWAVPGAAVEQARSRDVECLVIDNTAFDCGPWFKADSGSRQYLAQEVFDTGRQIRARGGIVFYLPRAQRPLGVDESFIRSTSTVNLGQVPEEDLEEDAPQSKLWSILERFLESKNGRNLA
;
A
#
# COMPACT_ATOMS: atom_id res chain seq x y z
N MET A 1 42.88 -6.14 -30.16
CA MET A 1 41.49 -5.97 -30.65
C MET A 1 40.59 -5.81 -29.43
N ARG A 2 39.97 -4.63 -29.25
CA ARG A 2 39.02 -4.35 -28.14
C ARG A 2 37.61 -4.44 -28.70
N SER A 3 36.78 -5.34 -28.18
CA SER A 3 35.36 -5.44 -28.52
C SER A 3 34.57 -4.31 -27.86
N PRO A 4 33.66 -3.60 -28.56
CA PRO A 4 32.82 -2.57 -27.96
C PRO A 4 31.61 -3.24 -27.32
N SER A 5 31.73 -3.66 -26.06
CA SER A 5 30.65 -4.29 -25.28
C SER A 5 29.77 -3.29 -24.53
N GLY A 6 29.42 -2.17 -25.16
CA GLY A 6 28.75 -1.07 -24.47
C GLY A 6 27.70 -0.38 -25.34
N ASN A 7 26.61 -1.08 -25.69
CA ASN A 7 25.30 -0.45 -25.94
C ASN A 7 24.21 -1.41 -26.41
N VAL A 8 24.45 -2.72 -26.53
CA VAL A 8 23.43 -3.66 -27.04
C VAL A 8 22.20 -3.69 -26.13
N ALA A 9 22.38 -3.66 -24.80
CA ALA A 9 21.28 -3.62 -23.85
C ALA A 9 20.44 -2.32 -23.97
N ALA A 10 21.09 -1.16 -24.09
CA ALA A 10 20.39 0.11 -24.27
C ALA A 10 19.71 0.24 -25.64
N LEU A 11 20.29 -0.38 -26.68
CA LEU A 11 19.64 -0.49 -27.99
C LEU A 11 18.41 -1.40 -27.95
N LEU A 12 18.51 -2.55 -27.27
CA LEU A 12 17.39 -3.48 -27.09
C LEU A 12 16.28 -2.88 -26.23
N GLU A 13 16.62 -2.10 -25.21
CA GLU A 13 15.67 -1.38 -24.36
C GLU A 13 14.94 -0.27 -25.15
N ARG A 14 15.64 0.42 -26.06
CA ARG A 14 15.02 1.39 -26.99
C ARG A 14 14.17 0.73 -28.07
N LEU A 15 14.58 -0.42 -28.61
CA LEU A 15 13.81 -1.20 -29.60
C LEU A 15 12.57 -1.87 -28.98
N GLY A 16 12.68 -2.34 -27.74
CA GLY A 16 11.58 -2.92 -26.99
C GLY A 16 10.52 -1.88 -26.61
N ARG A 17 10.95 -0.64 -26.30
CA ARG A 17 10.04 0.49 -26.00
C ARG A 17 9.42 1.13 -27.25
N SER A 18 10.03 1.02 -28.43
CA SER A 18 9.48 1.61 -29.66
C SER A 18 8.42 0.75 -30.35
N SER A 19 8.31 -0.53 -29.98
CA SER A 19 7.49 -1.50 -30.73
C SER A 19 6.08 -1.71 -30.18
N THR A 20 5.76 -1.13 -29.03
CA THR A 20 4.40 -1.06 -28.51
C THR A 20 4.06 0.41 -28.28
N PRO A 21 3.40 1.10 -29.24
CA PRO A 21 2.82 2.40 -28.96
C PRO A 21 1.91 2.28 -27.73
N ALA A 22 1.85 3.34 -26.92
CA ALA A 22 0.89 3.40 -25.82
C ALA A 22 -0.50 3.09 -26.40
N VAL A 23 -1.07 1.95 -25.99
CA VAL A 23 -2.38 1.51 -26.47
C VAL A 23 -3.34 2.61 -26.08
N ALA A 24 -4.03 3.18 -27.07
CA ALA A 24 -5.05 4.19 -26.84
C ALA A 24 -6.07 3.58 -25.87
N GLN A 25 -6.10 4.10 -24.64
CA GLN A 25 -7.13 3.71 -23.68
C GLN A 25 -8.45 4.26 -24.22
N ALA A 26 -9.40 3.37 -24.51
CA ALA A 26 -10.72 3.78 -24.90
C ALA A 26 -11.31 4.63 -23.76
N ALA A 27 -11.83 5.81 -24.07
CA ALA A 27 -12.47 6.69 -23.09
C ALA A 27 -13.65 5.99 -22.35
N ASN A 28 -14.15 4.89 -22.92
CA ASN A 28 -15.30 4.11 -22.46
C ASN A 28 -14.92 2.64 -22.21
N GLY A 29 -13.63 2.32 -22.08
CA GLY A 29 -13.17 0.95 -21.87
C GLY A 29 -13.43 0.50 -20.43
N ILE A 30 -14.04 -0.67 -20.25
CA ILE A 30 -14.17 -1.32 -18.94
C ILE A 30 -12.76 -1.63 -18.44
N THR A 31 -12.37 -1.14 -17.27
CA THR A 31 -11.05 -1.45 -16.71
C THR A 31 -11.01 -2.89 -16.19
N LEU A 32 -9.82 -3.46 -16.00
CA LEU A 32 -9.69 -4.79 -15.41
C LEU A 32 -10.33 -4.84 -14.00
N ALA A 33 -10.18 -3.76 -13.21
CA ALA A 33 -10.79 -3.68 -11.91
C ALA A 33 -12.32 -3.67 -11.98
N GLU A 34 -12.90 -2.95 -12.95
CA GLU A 34 -14.34 -2.93 -13.18
C GLU A 34 -14.85 -4.29 -13.65
N LEU A 35 -14.14 -4.95 -14.57
CA LEU A 35 -14.49 -6.29 -15.07
C LEU A 35 -14.48 -7.32 -13.93
N LEU A 36 -13.53 -7.21 -13.01
CA LEU A 36 -13.40 -8.09 -11.84
C LEU A 36 -14.32 -7.68 -10.68
N GLY A 37 -15.09 -6.60 -10.81
CA GLY A 37 -15.95 -6.09 -9.74
C GLY A 37 -15.16 -5.57 -8.53
N LEU A 38 -13.88 -5.23 -8.68
CA LEU A 38 -13.04 -4.76 -7.57
C LEU A 38 -13.43 -3.37 -7.04
N ASN A 39 -14.30 -2.67 -7.77
CA ASN A 39 -14.80 -1.32 -7.48
C ASN A 39 -16.26 -1.29 -6.99
N THR A 40 -16.90 -2.45 -6.73
CA THR A 40 -18.25 -2.48 -6.15
C THR A 40 -18.17 -2.48 -4.63
N TYR A 41 -18.50 -1.35 -4.01
CA TYR A 41 -18.51 -1.17 -2.57
C TYR A 41 -19.94 -0.98 -2.06
N THR A 42 -20.26 -1.61 -0.93
CA THR A 42 -21.63 -1.64 -0.40
C THR A 42 -21.98 -0.43 0.46
N ALA A 43 -21.00 0.37 0.89
CA ALA A 43 -21.17 1.63 1.64
C ALA A 43 -19.84 2.41 1.71
N GLY A 44 -19.89 3.72 1.98
CA GLY A 44 -18.72 4.54 2.31
C GLY A 44 -18.04 4.13 3.62
N GLY A 45 -16.78 4.52 3.82
CA GLY A 45 -15.98 4.13 4.99
C GLY A 45 -15.13 2.87 4.80
N GLN A 46 -14.89 2.45 3.56
CA GLN A 46 -14.10 1.25 3.28
C GLN A 46 -12.61 1.47 3.54
N ILE A 47 -11.97 0.42 4.05
CA ILE A 47 -10.53 0.35 4.27
C ILE A 47 -9.92 -0.45 3.13
N LEU A 48 -9.10 0.20 2.30
CA LEU A 48 -8.24 -0.52 1.37
C LEU A 48 -7.04 -1.07 2.14
N PHE A 49 -6.68 -2.34 1.89
CA PHE A 49 -5.83 -3.09 2.80
C PHE A 49 -4.68 -3.80 2.07
N ILE A 50 -3.46 -3.45 2.43
CA ILE A 50 -2.22 -4.12 2.08
C ILE A 50 -1.63 -4.64 3.39
N GLY A 51 -1.89 -5.88 3.76
CA GLY A 51 -1.45 -6.36 5.08
C GLY A 51 -1.44 -7.87 5.25
N SER A 52 -1.16 -8.32 6.47
CA SER A 52 -1.22 -9.74 6.81
C SER A 52 -2.67 -10.23 6.95
N PRO A 53 -2.95 -11.52 6.66
CA PRO A 53 -4.25 -12.13 6.97
C PRO A 53 -4.61 -12.04 8.46
N GLU A 54 -3.61 -12.05 9.33
CA GLU A 54 -3.79 -11.91 10.77
C GLU A 54 -4.34 -10.54 11.14
N LEU A 55 -3.74 -9.45 10.64
CA LEU A 55 -4.25 -8.10 10.89
C LEU A 55 -5.67 -7.94 10.33
N ARG A 56 -5.94 -8.50 9.15
CA ARG A 56 -7.30 -8.46 8.59
C ARG A 56 -8.31 -9.17 9.50
N ALA A 57 -7.98 -10.35 10.00
CA ALA A 57 -8.84 -11.07 10.94
C ALA A 57 -9.05 -10.29 12.24
N HIS A 58 -8.03 -9.59 12.72
CA HIS A 58 -8.12 -8.71 13.89
C HIS A 58 -9.02 -7.50 13.64
N LEU A 59 -8.95 -6.88 12.46
CA LEU A 59 -9.86 -5.78 12.07
C LEU A 59 -11.31 -6.29 11.93
N ALA A 60 -11.49 -7.47 11.34
CA ALA A 60 -12.78 -8.14 11.20
C ALA A 60 -13.46 -8.42 12.54
N SER A 61 -12.71 -8.90 13.54
CA SER A 61 -13.27 -9.14 14.87
C SER A 61 -13.74 -7.86 15.58
N HIS A 62 -13.30 -6.69 15.12
CA HIS A 62 -13.71 -5.38 15.65
C HIS A 62 -14.75 -4.66 14.78
N GLY A 63 -15.31 -5.34 13.78
CA GLY A 63 -16.40 -4.86 12.94
C GLY A 63 -15.98 -4.06 11.71
N PHE A 64 -14.70 -4.09 11.33
CA PHE A 64 -14.25 -3.56 10.04
C PHE A 64 -14.23 -4.68 9.00
N ASP A 65 -14.52 -4.38 7.74
CA ASP A 65 -14.33 -5.35 6.65
C ASP A 65 -13.34 -4.80 5.62
N PRO A 66 -12.02 -4.92 5.87
CA PRO A 66 -11.02 -4.37 4.98
C PRO A 66 -10.99 -5.11 3.65
N ILE A 67 -10.92 -4.34 2.58
CA ILE A 67 -10.89 -4.81 1.19
C ILE A 67 -9.45 -4.94 0.76
N TRP A 68 -9.07 -6.11 0.25
CA TRP A 68 -7.73 -6.33 -0.24
C TRP A 68 -7.39 -5.43 -1.42
N ALA A 69 -6.26 -4.74 -1.31
CA ALA A 69 -5.64 -4.10 -2.45
C ALA A 69 -5.03 -5.18 -3.36
N VAL A 70 -5.40 -5.14 -4.64
CA VAL A 70 -4.96 -6.10 -5.64
C VAL A 70 -3.84 -5.46 -6.46
N PRO A 71 -2.64 -6.07 -6.54
CA PRO A 71 -1.58 -5.58 -7.42
C PRO A 71 -2.05 -5.45 -8.87
N GLY A 72 -1.69 -4.35 -9.53
CA GLY A 72 -2.16 -3.95 -10.85
C GLY A 72 -3.51 -3.21 -10.88
N ALA A 73 -4.25 -3.19 -9.76
CA ALA A 73 -5.56 -2.55 -9.66
C ALA A 73 -5.69 -1.64 -8.43
N ALA A 74 -4.69 -1.58 -7.54
CA ALA A 74 -4.80 -0.91 -6.25
C ALA A 74 -5.05 0.59 -6.41
N VAL A 75 -4.41 1.22 -7.39
CA VAL A 75 -4.62 2.64 -7.72
C VAL A 75 -6.04 2.88 -8.21
N GLU A 76 -6.62 1.96 -8.98
CA GLU A 76 -8.01 2.06 -9.45
C GLU A 76 -9.00 1.85 -8.29
N GLN A 77 -8.77 0.84 -7.44
CA GLN A 77 -9.57 0.61 -6.23
C GLN A 77 -9.56 1.86 -5.33
N ALA A 78 -8.38 2.47 -5.17
CA ALA A 78 -8.25 3.70 -4.42
C ALA A 78 -9.10 4.82 -5.01
N ARG A 79 -9.33 4.93 -6.32
CA ARG A 79 -10.12 6.04 -6.92
C ARG A 79 -11.58 6.08 -6.46
N SER A 80 -12.12 4.99 -5.94
CA SER A 80 -13.47 4.99 -5.37
C SER A 80 -13.60 5.98 -4.22
N ARG A 81 -14.73 6.69 -4.16
CA ARG A 81 -15.04 7.60 -3.04
C ARG A 81 -15.46 6.85 -1.78
N ASP A 82 -15.80 5.57 -1.91
CA ASP A 82 -16.17 4.74 -0.77
C ASP A 82 -14.96 4.30 0.05
N VAL A 83 -13.75 4.37 -0.51
CA VAL A 83 -12.48 4.10 0.17
C VAL A 83 -11.98 5.36 0.87
N GLU A 84 -11.99 5.36 2.20
CA GLU A 84 -11.59 6.51 3.02
C GLU A 84 -10.14 6.42 3.51
N CYS A 85 -9.63 5.19 3.67
CA CYS A 85 -8.27 5.00 4.15
C CYS A 85 -7.58 3.80 3.50
N LEU A 86 -6.25 3.83 3.59
CA LEU A 86 -5.37 2.72 3.24
C LEU A 86 -4.59 2.30 4.47
N VAL A 87 -4.59 1.01 4.76
CA VAL A 87 -3.76 0.41 5.80
C VAL A 87 -2.69 -0.45 5.16
N ILE A 88 -1.43 -0.15 5.48
CA ILE A 88 -0.24 -0.85 4.99
C ILE A 88 0.46 -1.52 6.19
N ASP A 89 0.39 -2.84 6.28
CA ASP A 89 1.20 -3.66 7.21
C ASP A 89 2.37 -4.25 6.43
N ASN A 90 3.59 -3.88 6.84
CA ASN A 90 4.80 -4.19 6.07
C ASN A 90 5.11 -5.69 5.95
N THR A 91 4.47 -6.54 6.76
CA THR A 91 4.54 -8.01 6.60
C THR A 91 3.90 -8.51 5.30
N ALA A 92 3.01 -7.71 4.67
CA ALA A 92 2.50 -8.02 3.33
C ALA A 92 3.60 -8.12 2.27
N PHE A 93 4.79 -7.60 2.55
CA PHE A 93 5.92 -7.67 1.63
C PHE A 93 6.76 -8.94 1.82
N ASP A 94 6.48 -9.74 2.85
CA ASP A 94 7.18 -11.01 3.10
C ASP A 94 6.42 -12.22 2.55
N CYS A 95 5.15 -12.07 2.19
CA CYS A 95 4.34 -13.11 1.59
C CYS A 95 3.16 -12.56 0.76
N GLY A 96 2.48 -13.44 0.02
CA GLY A 96 1.26 -13.06 -0.70
C GLY A 96 1.49 -12.20 -1.95
N PRO A 97 0.45 -11.49 -2.42
CA PRO A 97 0.48 -10.78 -3.70
C PRO A 97 1.48 -9.61 -3.75
N TRP A 98 1.72 -8.97 -2.60
CA TRP A 98 2.64 -7.84 -2.47
C TRP A 98 4.06 -8.26 -2.09
N PHE A 99 4.37 -9.56 -2.17
CA PHE A 99 5.69 -10.09 -1.84
C PHE A 99 6.80 -9.28 -2.52
N LYS A 100 7.80 -8.87 -1.74
CA LYS A 100 8.97 -8.12 -2.18
C LYS A 100 8.65 -6.78 -2.86
N ALA A 101 7.50 -6.18 -2.61
CA ALA A 101 7.19 -4.84 -3.10
C ALA A 101 8.19 -3.77 -2.64
N ASP A 102 8.96 -4.04 -1.58
CA ASP A 102 9.93 -3.13 -0.97
C ASP A 102 11.41 -3.46 -1.31
N SER A 103 11.68 -4.39 -2.24
CA SER A 103 13.03 -4.96 -2.41
C SER A 103 13.89 -4.38 -3.54
N GLY A 104 13.52 -3.25 -4.15
CA GLY A 104 14.22 -2.66 -5.31
C GLY A 104 13.95 -3.39 -6.63
N SER A 105 13.99 -4.72 -6.63
CA SER A 105 13.73 -5.55 -7.82
C SER A 105 12.28 -5.53 -8.31
N ARG A 106 11.34 -5.07 -7.46
CA ARG A 106 9.92 -4.90 -7.80
C ARG A 106 9.45 -3.47 -7.59
N GLN A 107 10.26 -2.51 -8.02
CA GLN A 107 9.97 -1.08 -7.88
C GLN A 107 8.58 -0.68 -8.42
N TYR A 108 8.06 -1.38 -9.44
CA TYR A 108 6.70 -1.13 -9.95
C TYR A 108 5.61 -1.38 -8.90
N LEU A 109 5.78 -2.36 -8.00
CA LEU A 109 4.87 -2.58 -6.87
C LEU A 109 5.04 -1.50 -5.81
N ALA A 110 6.27 -1.11 -5.46
CA ALA A 110 6.52 0.02 -4.57
C ALA A 110 5.83 1.29 -5.08
N GLN A 111 5.98 1.56 -6.38
CA GLN A 111 5.36 2.69 -7.07
C GLN A 111 3.83 2.60 -7.02
N GLU A 112 3.26 1.41 -7.25
CA GLU A 112 1.81 1.21 -7.14
C GLU A 112 1.30 1.47 -5.72
N VAL A 113 1.98 0.98 -4.68
CA VAL A 113 1.63 1.28 -3.28
C VAL A 113 1.69 2.79 -3.02
N PHE A 114 2.76 3.43 -3.48
CA PHE A 114 2.95 4.87 -3.34
C PHE A 114 1.81 5.66 -4.01
N ASP A 115 1.48 5.35 -5.26
CA ASP A 115 0.46 6.02 -6.05
C ASP A 115 -0.95 5.75 -5.50
N THR A 116 -1.20 4.55 -4.95
CA THR A 116 -2.43 4.20 -4.24
C THR A 116 -2.62 5.11 -3.02
N GLY A 117 -1.58 5.25 -2.19
CA GLY A 117 -1.61 6.14 -1.04
C GLY A 117 -1.76 7.62 -1.44
N ARG A 118 -1.09 8.05 -2.51
CA ARG A 118 -1.23 9.40 -3.07
C ARG A 118 -2.67 9.67 -3.52
N GLN A 119 -3.32 8.71 -4.18
CA GLN A 119 -4.70 8.85 -4.65
C GLN A 119 -5.71 9.00 -3.49
N ILE A 120 -5.48 8.33 -2.37
CA ILE A 120 -6.30 8.45 -1.16
C ILE A 120 -6.07 9.80 -0.49
N ARG A 121 -4.81 10.20 -0.26
CA ARG A 121 -4.49 11.50 0.36
C ARG A 121 -4.95 12.70 -0.45
N ALA A 122 -4.91 12.62 -1.79
CA ALA A 122 -5.39 13.69 -2.67
C ALA A 122 -6.87 14.05 -2.45
N ARG A 123 -7.64 13.16 -1.80
CA ARG A 123 -9.06 13.37 -1.45
C ARG A 123 -9.28 13.56 0.06
N GLY A 124 -8.22 13.75 0.83
CA GLY A 124 -8.28 13.92 2.29
C GLY A 124 -8.34 12.61 3.09
N GLY A 125 -8.21 11.45 2.44
CA GLY A 125 -8.15 10.16 3.12
C GLY A 125 -6.83 9.94 3.86
N ILE A 126 -6.82 8.98 4.78
CA ILE A 126 -5.68 8.70 5.66
C ILE A 126 -4.95 7.44 5.19
N VAL A 127 -3.62 7.49 5.14
CA VAL A 127 -2.79 6.31 4.87
C VAL A 127 -2.03 5.93 6.14
N PHE A 128 -2.38 4.77 6.70
CA PHE A 128 -1.74 4.18 7.87
C PHE A 128 -0.62 3.23 7.45
N TYR A 129 0.52 3.36 8.11
CA TYR A 129 1.63 2.44 7.98
C TYR A 129 1.96 1.77 9.30
N LEU A 130 2.02 0.44 9.28
CA LEU A 130 2.27 -0.43 10.42
C LEU A 130 3.62 -1.14 10.23
N PRO A 131 4.70 -0.63 10.86
CA PRO A 131 6.00 -1.28 10.82
C PRO A 131 6.10 -2.41 11.85
N ARG A 132 6.38 -3.64 11.42
CA ARG A 132 6.78 -4.71 12.36
C ARG A 132 8.24 -4.56 12.77
N ALA A 133 8.48 -4.49 14.08
CA ALA A 133 9.83 -4.29 14.62
C ALA A 133 10.80 -5.43 14.28
N GLN A 134 10.28 -6.64 14.05
CA GLN A 134 11.07 -7.83 13.75
C GLN A 134 11.50 -7.92 12.27
N ARG A 135 10.99 -7.02 11.42
CA ARG A 135 11.22 -7.04 9.98
C ARG A 135 12.34 -6.06 9.60
N PRO A 136 13.39 -6.49 8.88
CA PRO A 136 14.39 -5.58 8.37
C PRO A 136 13.77 -4.64 7.32
N LEU A 137 14.23 -3.38 7.31
CA LEU A 137 13.76 -2.40 6.34
C LEU A 137 14.14 -2.80 4.91
N GLY A 138 13.16 -2.85 4.01
CA GLY A 138 13.37 -3.00 2.58
C GLY A 138 14.02 -1.77 1.96
N VAL A 139 14.65 -1.97 0.79
CA VAL A 139 15.32 -0.90 0.03
C VAL A 139 14.35 0.24 -0.31
N ASP A 140 13.13 -0.10 -0.75
CA ASP A 140 12.10 0.88 -1.13
C ASP A 140 11.11 1.18 0.00
N GLU A 141 11.33 0.65 1.21
CA GLU A 141 10.38 0.82 2.33
C GLU A 141 10.27 2.28 2.76
N SER A 142 11.37 3.04 2.70
CA SER A 142 11.35 4.48 2.95
C SER A 142 10.47 5.24 1.96
N PHE A 143 10.50 4.85 0.68
CA PHE A 143 9.67 5.41 -0.37
C PHE A 143 8.20 5.08 -0.14
N ILE A 144 7.88 3.82 0.17
CA ILE A 144 6.51 3.41 0.53
C ILE A 144 6.01 4.20 1.75
N ARG A 145 6.81 4.29 2.82
CA ARG A 145 6.47 5.05 4.04
C ARG A 145 6.22 6.53 3.80
N SER A 146 6.88 7.13 2.81
CA SER A 146 6.68 8.54 2.48
C SER A 146 5.28 8.86 1.95
N THR A 147 4.52 7.85 1.50
CA THR A 147 3.11 8.04 1.11
C THR A 147 2.16 8.03 2.31
N SER A 148 2.64 7.65 3.49
CA SER A 148 1.81 7.46 4.68
C SER A 148 1.53 8.80 5.35
N THR A 149 0.28 9.00 5.76
CA THR A 149 -0.11 10.13 6.62
C THR A 149 0.29 9.85 8.06
N VAL A 150 0.14 8.60 8.47
CA VAL A 150 0.42 8.12 9.82
C VAL A 150 1.40 6.97 9.75
N ASN A 151 2.47 7.05 10.52
CA ASN A 151 3.38 5.94 10.75
C ASN A 151 3.32 5.51 12.22
N LEU A 152 2.66 4.38 12.49
CA LEU A 152 2.42 3.88 13.85
C LEU A 152 3.70 3.40 14.57
N GLY A 153 4.84 3.32 13.88
CA GLY A 153 6.13 3.09 14.54
C GLY A 153 6.82 4.35 15.06
N GLN A 154 6.29 5.54 14.78
CA GLN A 154 6.90 6.84 15.08
C GLN A 154 5.86 7.84 15.58
N VAL A 155 4.89 7.39 16.37
CA VAL A 155 3.92 8.28 17.01
C VAL A 155 4.65 9.11 18.09
N PRO A 156 4.67 10.45 18.01
CA PRO A 156 5.24 11.29 19.06
C PRO A 156 4.52 11.09 20.40
N GLU A 157 5.26 11.11 21.51
CA GLU A 157 4.66 11.01 22.85
C GLU A 157 3.68 12.16 23.13
N GLU A 158 3.94 13.34 22.57
CA GLU A 158 3.09 14.54 22.66
C GLU A 158 1.68 14.31 22.07
N ASP A 159 1.56 13.53 20.99
CA ASP A 159 0.27 13.18 20.36
C ASP A 159 -0.51 12.12 21.18
N LEU A 160 0.16 11.47 22.14
CA LEU A 160 -0.44 10.53 23.09
C LEU A 160 -0.83 11.21 24.42
N GLU A 161 -0.14 12.30 24.79
CA GLU A 161 -0.34 13.05 26.03
C GLU A 161 -1.47 14.08 25.94
N GLU A 162 -1.72 14.63 24.76
CA GLU A 162 -2.94 15.40 24.52
C GLU A 162 -4.09 14.41 24.34
N ASP A 163 -5.15 14.53 25.15
CA ASP A 163 -6.40 13.73 25.17
C ASP A 163 -7.22 13.86 23.85
N ALA A 164 -6.55 13.98 22.71
CA ALA A 164 -7.11 14.11 21.39
C ALA A 164 -7.94 12.87 21.05
N PRO A 165 -9.18 13.03 20.56
CA PRO A 165 -10.05 11.91 20.27
C PRO A 165 -9.48 11.06 19.13
N GLN A 166 -8.88 9.92 19.49
CA GLN A 166 -8.35 8.95 18.53
C GLN A 166 -9.49 8.17 17.87
N SER A 167 -9.34 7.89 16.57
CA SER A 167 -10.32 7.08 15.85
C SER A 167 -10.32 5.64 16.36
N LYS A 168 -11.47 4.96 16.30
CA LYS A 168 -11.57 3.53 16.67
C LYS A 168 -10.55 2.66 15.89
N LEU A 169 -10.34 2.96 14.61
CA LEU A 169 -9.37 2.26 13.77
C LEU A 169 -7.95 2.42 14.29
N TRP A 170 -7.56 3.65 14.68
CA TRP A 170 -6.24 3.94 15.25
C TRP A 170 -5.94 3.03 16.44
N SER A 171 -6.80 3.06 17.46
CA SER A 171 -6.56 2.32 18.71
C SER A 171 -6.47 0.81 18.49
N ILE A 172 -7.17 0.27 17.49
CA ILE A 172 -7.10 -1.15 17.13
C ILE A 172 -5.76 -1.47 16.46
N LEU A 173 -5.33 -0.64 15.50
CA LEU A 173 -4.05 -0.83 14.81
C LEU A 173 -2.87 -0.73 15.78
N GLU A 174 -2.94 0.22 16.72
CA GLU A 174 -1.94 0.42 17.77
C GLU A 174 -1.85 -0.79 18.70
N ARG A 175 -2.96 -1.22 19.32
CA ARG A 175 -3.00 -2.42 20.18
C ARG A 175 -2.49 -3.66 19.46
N PHE A 176 -2.86 -3.81 18.20
CA PHE A 176 -2.39 -4.92 17.40
C PHE A 176 -0.87 -4.86 17.19
N LEU A 177 -0.33 -3.66 16.95
CA LEU A 177 1.11 -3.45 16.81
C LEU A 177 1.85 -3.73 18.13
N GLU A 178 1.33 -3.27 19.26
CA GLU A 178 1.86 -3.53 20.61
C GLU A 178 1.94 -5.03 20.91
N SER A 179 0.84 -5.75 20.67
CA SER A 179 0.76 -7.20 20.89
C SER A 179 1.81 -7.98 20.11
N LYS A 180 2.27 -7.43 18.99
CA LYS A 180 3.21 -8.07 18.06
C LYS A 180 4.65 -7.66 18.28
N ASN A 181 4.86 -6.43 18.76
CA ASN A 181 6.17 -5.91 19.11
C ASN A 181 6.58 -6.22 20.55
N GLY A 182 5.69 -6.81 21.37
CA GLY A 182 5.99 -7.16 22.77
C GLY A 182 6.12 -5.94 23.69
N ARG A 183 5.60 -4.78 23.29
CA ARG A 183 5.53 -3.61 24.16
C ARG A 183 4.36 -3.78 25.12
N ASN A 184 4.64 -4.24 26.33
CA ASN A 184 3.81 -3.95 27.50
C ASN A 184 4.08 -2.48 27.86
N LEU A 185 3.19 -1.57 27.47
CA LEU A 185 3.08 -0.30 28.17
C LEU A 185 2.18 -0.57 29.38
N ALA A 186 2.80 -0.53 30.55
CA ALA A 186 2.12 -0.55 31.85
C ALA A 186 1.41 0.78 32.11
#